data_AF-A0A432F308-F1
#
_entry.id   AF-A0A432F308-F1
#
_cell.length_a   1.000
_cell.length_b   1.000
_cell.length_c   1.000
_cell.angle_alpha   90.00
_cell.angle_beta   90.00
_cell.angle_gamma   90.00
#
_symmetry.space_group_name_H-M   'P 1'
#
loop_
_entity.id
_entity.type
_entity.pdbx_description
1 polymer ?
#
loop_
_entity_poly.entity_id
_entity_poly.type
_entity_poly.pdbx_seq_one_letter_code
_entity_poly.pdbx_strand_id
1 'polypeptide(L)'
;MLRKNVRNILKVGVCSVFASMVLGLSVGPAIAEKVLRVAPHADLKNLDPIWTTAYITRNHGYMVYDTLIAMDSNLIPQPQMLEGWKVSDDSLTYTFTLREGLAWHDGAPVTSADCIASIQRWSKRDGMGQKLAKFTESWTANNDKTFTLKLNEPYGLVLDSLGKISSNVPFMMPERLAKTDAFEAVPEVIGSGPFVFDKDGYIPGVKVTYRKNTNYKPRSEPASYAAGGKVVHFDTVEWLYIPDPATTMNALIAGEIDFWETPSPDLVAGMEGNPDITIKVIDPLGTQGWLRPNHLNPPFDNAKARQALLHMVKQEDYLQAIIGDQKFWRTCAAYFMCDTPLDTDIGSGPLMNQDLDEARRLLKEGGYNGETLILMDPTDIPVLHGASLVTAQMLRKIGAKVEVQAMDWSTLTSRRAETKSVADGGWNIFHTYSTGADVASPIANIGVSGGCVEEAWFGWPCDKMLEDLRDQFSRESDPAKQVEIGIALQKRAYEVVPYVNYGQWFQPTAYRSSLKGVLISPVPFFWNIEK
;
A
#
# COMPACT_ATOMS: atom_id res chain seq x y z
N MET A 1 -65.82 -64.80 -34.47
CA MET A 1 -65.27 -63.59 -35.11
C MET A 1 -63.85 -63.38 -34.59
N LEU A 2 -62.90 -63.33 -35.53
CA LEU A 2 -61.52 -62.80 -35.52
C LEU A 2 -60.71 -62.85 -34.20
N ARG A 3 -59.68 -63.72 -34.09
CA ARG A 3 -58.24 -63.51 -34.49
C ARG A 3 -57.58 -62.41 -33.63
N LYS A 4 -56.40 -62.53 -33.01
CA LYS A 4 -55.23 -63.45 -33.04
C LYS A 4 -54.33 -63.00 -31.86
N ASN A 5 -53.83 -63.89 -30.99
CA ASN A 5 -52.51 -64.55 -31.03
C ASN A 5 -51.27 -63.62 -30.82
N VAL A 6 -50.51 -63.75 -29.72
CA VAL A 6 -49.34 -64.66 -29.46
C VAL A 6 -48.01 -63.88 -29.57
N ARG A 7 -47.19 -63.75 -28.51
CA ARG A 7 -45.96 -64.53 -28.13
C ARG A 7 -45.31 -63.82 -26.91
N ASN A 8 -44.56 -64.40 -25.97
CA ASN A 8 -44.04 -65.74 -25.72
C ASN A 8 -43.59 -65.83 -24.25
N ILE A 9 -43.70 -67.03 -23.67
CA ILE A 9 -43.18 -67.45 -22.35
C ILE A 9 -41.80 -68.13 -22.55
N LEU A 10 -41.06 -68.32 -21.44
CA LEU A 10 -39.94 -69.26 -21.13
C LEU A 10 -38.60 -68.53 -20.87
N LYS A 11 -37.76 -68.84 -19.87
CA LYS A 11 -37.64 -69.94 -18.89
C LYS A 11 -36.60 -69.55 -17.81
N VAL A 12 -36.84 -69.98 -16.57
CA VAL A 12 -35.91 -70.60 -15.57
C VAL A 12 -34.41 -70.26 -15.61
N GLY A 13 -33.83 -69.91 -14.45
CA GLY A 13 -32.46 -70.34 -14.13
C GLY A 13 -31.66 -69.56 -13.07
N VAL A 14 -31.39 -70.27 -11.96
CA VAL A 14 -30.13 -70.28 -11.18
C VAL A 14 -29.95 -69.27 -10.03
N CYS A 15 -29.96 -69.81 -8.80
CA CYS A 15 -29.33 -69.27 -7.61
C CYS A 15 -27.80 -69.23 -7.78
N SER A 16 -27.21 -68.06 -7.59
CA SER A 16 -25.75 -67.91 -7.37
C SER A 16 -25.51 -67.16 -6.07
N VAL A 17 -24.89 -67.85 -5.12
CA VAL A 17 -24.32 -67.30 -3.89
C VAL A 17 -23.17 -66.37 -4.29
N PHE A 18 -23.28 -65.07 -4.00
CA PHE A 18 -22.14 -64.15 -4.03
C PHE A 18 -21.78 -63.77 -2.60
N ALA A 19 -20.62 -64.24 -2.16
CA ALA A 19 -19.97 -63.81 -0.93
C ALA A 19 -19.59 -62.33 -1.06
N SER A 20 -20.21 -61.46 -0.25
CA SER A 20 -19.84 -60.06 -0.16
C SER A 20 -18.56 -59.92 0.67
N MET A 21 -17.44 -59.75 -0.03
CA MET A 21 -16.17 -59.31 0.53
C MET A 21 -16.30 -57.82 0.88
N VAL A 22 -16.45 -57.51 2.17
CA VAL A 22 -16.42 -56.14 2.68
C VAL A 22 -14.98 -55.64 2.59
N LEU A 23 -14.66 -54.92 1.52
CA LEU A 23 -13.47 -54.08 1.44
C LEU A 23 -13.69 -52.89 2.35
N GLY A 24 -13.08 -52.94 3.55
CA GLY A 24 -12.95 -51.79 4.42
C GLY A 24 -12.11 -50.72 3.73
N LEU A 25 -12.77 -49.75 3.10
CA LEU A 25 -12.17 -48.48 2.72
C LEU A 25 -11.88 -47.72 4.02
N SER A 26 -10.63 -47.76 4.45
CA SER A 26 -10.08 -46.85 5.43
C SER A 26 -10.08 -45.43 4.84
N VAL A 27 -11.17 -44.71 5.02
CA VAL A 27 -11.19 -43.24 4.86
C VAL A 27 -10.37 -42.71 6.03
N GLY A 28 -9.08 -42.42 5.79
CA GLY A 28 -8.27 -41.67 6.75
C GLY A 28 -8.94 -40.32 7.04
N PRO A 29 -8.72 -39.73 8.23
CA PRO A 29 -9.29 -38.43 8.55
C PRO A 29 -8.84 -37.43 7.48
N ALA A 30 -9.80 -36.87 6.75
CA ALA A 30 -9.54 -35.70 5.92
C ALA A 30 -9.09 -34.59 6.88
N ILE A 31 -7.79 -34.25 6.86
CA ILE A 31 -7.29 -33.09 7.57
C ILE A 31 -7.98 -31.90 6.89
N ALA A 32 -8.90 -31.26 7.62
CA ALA A 32 -9.58 -30.08 7.11
C ALA A 32 -8.53 -28.99 6.80
N GLU A 33 -8.59 -28.44 5.59
CA GLU A 33 -7.71 -27.37 5.13
C GLU A 33 -7.77 -26.17 6.10
N LYS A 34 -6.60 -25.68 6.54
CA LYS A 34 -6.55 -24.50 7.41
C LYS A 34 -6.67 -23.25 6.56
N VAL A 35 -7.84 -22.61 6.62
CA VAL A 35 -8.11 -21.36 5.91
C VAL A 35 -8.11 -20.17 6.86
N LEU A 36 -7.42 -19.09 6.46
CA LEU A 36 -7.53 -17.76 7.05
C LEU A 36 -8.36 -16.87 6.12
N ARG A 37 -9.52 -16.41 6.58
CA ARG A 37 -10.42 -15.52 5.82
C ARG A 37 -10.23 -14.08 6.27
N VAL A 38 -9.90 -13.22 5.33
CA VAL A 38 -9.53 -11.82 5.54
C VAL A 38 -10.51 -10.93 4.79
N ALA A 39 -11.07 -9.92 5.45
CA ALA A 39 -11.73 -8.81 4.78
C ALA A 39 -10.71 -7.67 4.61
N PRO A 40 -10.18 -7.44 3.39
CA PRO A 40 -9.22 -6.37 3.12
C PRO A 40 -9.91 -5.00 3.04
N HIS A 41 -9.13 -3.92 3.05
CA HIS A 41 -9.64 -2.54 3.00
C HIS A 41 -10.22 -2.10 1.64
N ALA A 42 -9.92 -2.82 0.56
CA ALA A 42 -10.37 -2.48 -0.81
C ALA A 42 -10.37 -3.71 -1.73
N ASP A 43 -11.01 -3.57 -2.90
CA ASP A 43 -10.99 -4.58 -3.97
C ASP A 43 -9.63 -4.61 -4.68
N LEU A 44 -9.08 -5.81 -4.87
CA LEU A 44 -7.81 -6.02 -5.58
C LEU A 44 -8.09 -6.16 -7.09
N LYS A 45 -8.02 -5.06 -7.84
CA LYS A 45 -8.20 -5.09 -9.31
C LYS A 45 -6.90 -5.24 -10.09
N ASN A 46 -5.81 -4.68 -9.56
CA ASN A 46 -4.49 -4.70 -10.18
C ASN A 46 -3.59 -5.67 -9.44
N LEU A 47 -2.96 -6.59 -10.16
CA LEU A 47 -2.11 -7.64 -9.59
C LEU A 47 -0.61 -7.29 -9.62
N ASP A 48 -0.22 -6.23 -10.33
CA ASP A 48 1.17 -5.79 -10.40
C ASP A 48 1.48 -4.70 -9.37
N PRO A 49 2.28 -4.99 -8.32
CA PRO A 49 2.60 -4.05 -7.25
C PRO A 49 3.59 -2.95 -7.63
N ILE A 50 4.12 -2.94 -8.86
CA ILE A 50 4.97 -1.84 -9.38
C ILE A 50 4.14 -0.88 -10.23
N TRP A 51 3.06 -1.37 -10.85
CA TRP A 51 2.22 -0.61 -11.78
C TRP A 51 1.29 0.40 -11.12
N THR A 52 0.91 0.21 -9.85
CA THR A 52 0.02 1.13 -9.11
C THR A 52 0.56 1.40 -7.72
N THR A 53 0.25 2.57 -7.15
CA THR A 53 0.63 2.90 -5.78
C THR A 53 -0.37 2.38 -4.74
N ALA A 54 -1.47 1.73 -5.15
CA ALA A 54 -2.54 1.29 -4.25
C ALA A 54 -2.05 0.28 -3.19
N TYR A 55 -2.40 0.50 -1.92
CA TYR A 55 -1.96 -0.35 -0.82
C TYR A 55 -2.53 -1.76 -0.85
N ILE A 56 -3.73 -1.97 -1.40
CA ILE A 56 -4.27 -3.32 -1.59
C ILE A 56 -3.38 -4.15 -2.53
N THR A 57 -2.85 -3.54 -3.59
CA THR A 57 -1.92 -4.20 -4.51
C THR A 57 -0.54 -4.36 -3.86
N ARG A 58 -0.09 -3.44 -3.01
CA ARG A 58 1.10 -3.64 -2.15
C ARG A 58 0.94 -4.85 -1.24
N ASN A 59 -0.19 -4.98 -0.54
CA ASN A 59 -0.48 -6.11 0.34
C ASN A 59 -0.43 -7.41 -0.47
N HIS A 60 -0.99 -7.41 -1.70
CA HIS A 60 -0.94 -8.56 -2.60
C HIS A 60 0.51 -8.89 -2.97
N GLY A 61 1.30 -7.83 -3.22
CA GLY A 61 2.73 -7.92 -3.46
C GLY A 61 3.45 -8.70 -2.36
N TYR A 62 3.18 -8.38 -1.09
CA TYR A 62 3.77 -9.08 0.06
C TYR A 62 3.31 -10.54 0.23
N MET A 63 2.15 -10.91 -0.31
CA MET A 63 1.73 -12.31 -0.34
C MET A 63 2.60 -13.12 -1.30
N VAL A 64 2.85 -12.56 -2.50
CA VAL A 64 3.36 -13.30 -3.66
C VAL A 64 4.87 -13.14 -3.86
N TYR A 65 5.41 -11.95 -3.68
CA TYR A 65 6.79 -11.61 -4.01
C TYR A 65 7.62 -11.42 -2.73
N ASP A 66 8.92 -11.66 -2.83
CA ASP A 66 9.86 -11.37 -1.75
C ASP A 66 10.76 -10.17 -2.11
N THR A 67 11.47 -9.64 -1.13
CA THR A 67 12.34 -8.47 -1.27
C THR A 67 13.79 -8.82 -0.93
N LEU A 68 14.76 -8.11 -1.52
CA LEU A 68 16.18 -8.33 -1.21
C LEU A 68 16.51 -7.99 0.24
N ILE A 69 16.01 -6.83 0.65
CA ILE A 69 16.14 -6.21 1.97
C ILE A 69 14.73 -5.95 2.47
N ALA A 70 14.52 -6.02 3.77
CA ALA A 70 13.25 -5.73 4.40
C ALA A 70 13.46 -4.86 5.63
N MET A 71 12.51 -3.96 5.90
CA MET A 71 12.56 -3.11 7.08
C MET A 71 12.10 -3.85 8.32
N ASP A 72 12.84 -3.70 9.42
CA ASP A 72 12.42 -4.17 10.74
C ASP A 72 11.57 -3.14 11.51
N SER A 73 11.17 -3.46 12.74
CA SER A 73 10.29 -2.63 13.57
C SER A 73 10.95 -1.36 14.10
N ASN A 74 12.28 -1.29 14.05
CA ASN A 74 13.06 -0.10 14.38
C ASN A 74 13.38 0.75 13.13
N LEU A 75 12.78 0.42 11.99
CA LEU A 75 13.08 1.05 10.70
C LEU A 75 14.54 0.87 10.27
N ILE A 76 15.15 -0.28 10.63
CA ILE A 76 16.50 -0.65 10.19
C ILE A 76 16.40 -1.66 9.05
N PRO A 77 17.10 -1.44 7.91
CA PRO A 77 17.15 -2.40 6.83
C PRO A 77 17.85 -3.70 7.23
N GLN A 78 17.17 -4.84 7.00
CA GLN A 78 17.67 -6.18 7.29
C GLN A 78 17.73 -7.03 6.01
N PRO A 79 18.70 -7.96 5.89
CA PRO A 79 18.75 -8.87 4.75
C PRO A 79 17.54 -9.81 4.74
N GLN A 80 16.88 -9.99 3.60
CA GLN A 80 15.74 -10.91 3.46
C GLN A 80 16.03 -12.05 2.46
N MET A 81 16.02 -11.78 1.15
CA MET A 81 16.55 -12.73 0.15
C MET A 81 18.09 -12.73 0.13
N LEU A 82 18.72 -11.68 0.62
CA LEU A 82 20.17 -11.61 0.72
C LEU A 82 20.71 -12.44 1.90
N GLU A 83 21.86 -13.07 1.69
CA GLU A 83 22.70 -13.56 2.78
C GLU A 83 23.33 -12.36 3.51
N GLY A 84 23.76 -11.36 2.74
CA GLY A 84 24.28 -10.09 3.24
C GLY A 84 24.79 -9.21 2.10
N TRP A 85 25.50 -8.15 2.48
CA TRP A 85 26.15 -7.23 1.55
C TRP A 85 27.48 -6.72 2.09
N LYS A 86 28.31 -6.16 1.21
CA LYS A 86 29.54 -5.45 1.54
C LYS A 86 29.50 -4.06 0.91
N VAL A 87 30.02 -3.07 1.62
CA VAL A 87 30.15 -1.68 1.15
C VAL A 87 31.63 -1.33 1.10
N SER A 88 32.10 -0.71 0.02
CA SER A 88 33.47 -0.21 -0.09
C SER A 88 33.72 0.98 0.85
N ASP A 89 34.98 1.23 1.18
CA ASP A 89 35.38 2.32 2.10
C ASP A 89 34.95 3.71 1.61
N ASP A 90 34.87 3.91 0.30
CA ASP A 90 34.40 5.15 -0.34
C ASP A 90 32.86 5.24 -0.45
N SER A 91 32.14 4.21 -0.01
CA SER A 91 30.68 4.09 -0.10
C SER A 91 30.11 4.16 -1.53
N LEU A 92 30.94 3.88 -2.55
CA LEU A 92 30.53 3.90 -3.96
C LEU A 92 30.18 2.52 -4.52
N THR A 93 30.59 1.44 -3.86
CA THR A 93 30.37 0.08 -4.35
C THR A 93 29.66 -0.78 -3.31
N TYR A 94 28.53 -1.35 -3.68
CA TYR A 94 27.76 -2.29 -2.86
C TYR A 94 27.74 -3.65 -3.55
N THR A 95 28.26 -4.67 -2.89
CA THR A 95 28.21 -6.07 -3.37
C THR A 95 27.20 -6.84 -2.55
N PHE A 96 26.17 -7.36 -3.21
CA PHE A 96 25.06 -8.11 -2.62
C PHE A 96 25.21 -9.60 -2.92
N THR A 97 24.90 -10.45 -1.93
CA THR A 97 24.93 -11.92 -2.08
C THR A 97 23.57 -12.51 -1.72
N LEU A 98 22.97 -13.27 -2.63
CA LEU A 98 21.71 -13.98 -2.45
C LEU A 98 21.88 -15.24 -1.59
N ARG A 99 20.86 -15.58 -0.80
CA ARG A 99 20.80 -16.83 -0.03
C ARG A 99 20.73 -18.06 -0.93
N GLU A 100 21.14 -19.19 -0.38
CA GLU A 100 21.04 -20.48 -1.04
C GLU A 100 19.60 -20.97 -1.23
N GLY A 101 19.34 -21.49 -2.43
CA GLY A 101 18.14 -22.25 -2.77
C GLY A 101 16.84 -21.44 -2.74
N LEU A 102 16.92 -20.15 -3.10
CA LEU A 102 15.76 -19.34 -3.46
C LEU A 102 15.19 -19.82 -4.81
N ALA A 103 13.86 -19.90 -4.90
CA ALA A 103 13.16 -20.31 -6.11
C ALA A 103 11.89 -19.47 -6.32
N TRP A 104 11.55 -19.27 -7.58
CA TRP A 104 10.26 -18.75 -8.01
C TRP A 104 9.16 -19.81 -7.79
N HIS A 105 7.89 -19.38 -7.82
CA HIS A 105 6.75 -20.28 -7.67
C HIS A 105 6.67 -21.37 -8.75
N ASP A 106 7.27 -21.15 -9.91
CA ASP A 106 7.40 -22.14 -11.00
C ASP A 106 8.60 -23.10 -10.83
N GLY A 107 9.39 -22.93 -9.77
CA GLY A 107 10.54 -23.76 -9.43
C GLY A 107 11.87 -23.33 -10.04
N ALA A 108 11.90 -22.34 -10.94
CA ALA A 108 13.15 -21.79 -11.44
C ALA A 108 13.95 -21.12 -10.29
N PRO A 109 15.29 -21.20 -10.29
CA PRO A 109 16.09 -20.52 -9.28
C PRO A 109 15.99 -19.00 -9.42
N VAL A 110 16.01 -18.29 -8.29
CA VAL A 110 16.19 -16.83 -8.30
C VAL A 110 17.66 -16.53 -8.59
N THR A 111 17.90 -15.60 -9.51
CA THR A 111 19.23 -15.15 -9.90
C THR A 111 19.44 -13.64 -9.68
N SER A 112 20.70 -13.22 -9.69
CA SER A 112 21.11 -11.83 -9.68
C SER A 112 20.57 -11.03 -10.88
N ALA A 113 20.41 -11.65 -12.05
CA ALA A 113 19.84 -11.01 -13.22
C ALA A 113 18.36 -10.64 -13.01
N ASP A 114 17.58 -11.53 -12.41
CA ASP A 114 16.20 -11.25 -12.02
C ASP A 114 16.12 -10.05 -11.07
N CYS A 115 17.04 -10.02 -10.09
CA CYS A 115 17.08 -8.98 -9.06
C CYS A 115 17.41 -7.61 -9.65
N ILE A 116 18.44 -7.53 -10.51
CA ILE A 116 18.82 -6.29 -11.19
C ILE A 116 17.68 -5.77 -12.06
N ALA A 117 17.07 -6.64 -12.89
CA ALA A 117 15.96 -6.25 -13.74
C ALA A 117 14.77 -5.73 -12.94
N SER A 118 14.46 -6.38 -11.81
CA SER A 118 13.38 -5.97 -10.91
C SER A 118 13.63 -4.60 -10.29
N ILE A 119 14.84 -4.35 -9.78
CA ILE A 119 15.22 -3.04 -9.23
C ILE A 119 15.12 -1.96 -10.31
N GLN A 120 15.64 -2.22 -11.51
CA GLN A 120 15.59 -1.26 -12.61
C GLN A 120 14.15 -0.92 -13.02
N ARG A 121 13.24 -1.91 -13.03
CA ARG A 121 11.82 -1.68 -13.29
C ARG A 121 11.17 -0.86 -12.18
N TRP A 122 11.38 -1.24 -10.92
CA TRP A 122 10.87 -0.53 -9.76
C TRP A 122 11.35 0.93 -9.69
N SER A 123 12.63 1.17 -9.98
CA SER A 123 13.25 2.50 -10.00
C SER A 123 12.66 3.47 -11.01
N LYS A 124 11.87 3.02 -11.98
CA LYS A 124 11.14 3.92 -12.88
C LYS A 124 9.86 4.49 -12.26
N ARG A 125 9.36 3.86 -11.20
CA ARG A 125 8.02 4.08 -10.63
C ARG A 125 8.04 4.66 -9.23
N ASP A 126 8.96 4.18 -8.38
CA ASP A 126 9.08 4.63 -7.01
C ASP A 126 10.02 5.84 -6.87
N GLY A 127 9.66 6.81 -6.04
CA GLY A 127 10.45 8.04 -5.84
C GLY A 127 11.82 7.81 -5.20
N MET A 128 11.96 6.88 -4.25
CA MET A 128 13.28 6.50 -3.71
C MET A 128 14.08 5.75 -4.77
N GLY A 129 13.42 4.88 -5.55
CA GLY A 129 14.04 4.16 -6.65
C GLY A 129 14.55 5.06 -7.77
N GLN A 130 13.79 6.08 -8.16
CA GLN A 130 14.21 7.11 -9.12
C GLN A 130 15.40 7.90 -8.58
N LYS A 131 15.39 8.23 -7.28
CA LYS A 131 16.52 8.91 -6.63
C LYS A 131 17.77 8.05 -6.66
N LEU A 132 17.69 6.79 -6.22
CA LEU A 132 18.80 5.83 -6.27
C LEU A 132 19.35 5.67 -7.70
N ALA A 133 18.48 5.62 -8.71
CA ALA A 133 18.89 5.50 -10.11
C ALA A 133 19.73 6.69 -10.59
N LYS A 134 19.45 7.92 -10.12
CA LYS A 134 20.26 9.12 -10.46
C LYS A 134 21.70 9.02 -9.93
N PHE A 135 21.92 8.35 -8.78
CA PHE A 135 23.26 8.10 -8.23
C PHE A 135 23.91 6.82 -8.75
N THR A 136 23.17 5.99 -9.49
CA THR A 136 23.67 4.71 -9.98
C THR A 136 24.51 4.91 -11.24
N GLU A 137 25.76 4.44 -11.21
CA GLU A 137 26.59 4.30 -12.41
C GLU A 137 26.26 2.99 -13.14
N SER A 138 26.21 1.86 -12.42
CA SER A 138 25.90 0.56 -13.02
C SER A 138 25.41 -0.48 -12.03
N TRP A 139 24.66 -1.45 -12.56
CA TRP A 139 24.36 -2.73 -11.91
C TRP A 139 25.04 -3.85 -12.70
N THR A 140 25.78 -4.72 -12.02
CA THR A 140 26.52 -5.81 -12.64
C THR A 140 26.18 -7.14 -11.97
N ALA A 141 25.66 -8.10 -12.73
CA ALA A 141 25.58 -9.49 -12.28
C ALA A 141 26.98 -10.10 -12.31
N ASN A 142 27.58 -10.34 -11.14
CA ASN A 142 28.92 -10.96 -11.06
C ASN A 142 28.85 -12.48 -11.29
N ASN A 143 27.75 -13.09 -10.83
CA ASN A 143 27.34 -14.47 -11.08
C ASN A 143 25.87 -14.62 -10.62
N ASP A 144 25.26 -15.79 -10.75
CA ASP A 144 23.84 -16.04 -10.41
C ASP A 144 23.44 -15.61 -8.99
N LYS A 145 24.38 -15.54 -8.03
CA LYS A 145 24.08 -15.21 -6.63
C LYS A 145 24.66 -13.88 -6.15
N THR A 146 25.56 -13.29 -6.92
CA THR A 146 26.27 -12.07 -6.50
C THR A 146 26.10 -10.99 -7.56
N PHE A 147 25.75 -9.79 -7.12
CA PHE A 147 25.70 -8.61 -7.98
C PHE A 147 26.22 -7.38 -7.27
N THR A 148 26.63 -6.41 -8.07
CA THR A 148 27.25 -5.19 -7.60
C THR A 148 26.50 -3.97 -8.12
N LEU A 149 26.21 -3.04 -7.22
CA LEU A 149 25.85 -1.66 -7.53
C LEU A 149 27.10 -0.80 -7.45
N LYS A 150 27.37 -0.03 -8.50
CA LYS A 150 28.36 1.04 -8.49
C LYS A 150 27.64 2.38 -8.58
N LEU A 151 27.99 3.31 -7.70
CA LEU A 151 27.47 4.66 -7.66
C LEU A 151 28.44 5.65 -8.31
N ASN A 152 27.91 6.72 -8.90
CA ASN A 152 28.69 7.84 -9.43
C ASN A 152 29.10 8.85 -8.34
N GLU A 153 28.32 8.93 -7.26
CA GLU A 153 28.53 9.74 -6.06
C GLU A 153 27.94 9.03 -4.83
N PRO A 154 28.36 9.34 -3.60
CA PRO A 154 27.79 8.71 -2.41
C PRO A 154 26.28 8.96 -2.26
N TYR A 155 25.53 7.89 -1.97
CA TYR A 155 24.10 7.92 -1.65
C TYR A 155 23.88 7.13 -0.36
N GLY A 156 23.54 7.82 0.74
CA GLY A 156 23.48 7.22 2.08
C GLY A 156 22.29 6.27 2.30
N LEU A 157 21.35 6.22 1.35
CA LEU A 157 20.04 5.54 1.52
C LEU A 157 19.89 4.32 0.60
N VAL A 158 20.98 3.70 0.14
CA VAL A 158 20.92 2.51 -0.74
C VAL A 158 20.09 1.39 -0.08
N LEU A 159 20.42 1.04 1.16
CA LEU A 159 19.77 -0.07 1.87
C LEU A 159 18.33 0.28 2.25
N ASP A 160 18.07 1.52 2.66
CA ASP A 160 16.72 2.02 2.96
C ASP A 160 15.83 2.00 1.72
N SER A 161 16.35 2.41 0.57
CA SER A 161 15.60 2.42 -0.69
C SER A 161 15.22 1.00 -1.12
N LEU A 162 16.18 0.08 -1.05
CA LEU A 162 15.97 -1.33 -1.41
C LEU A 162 15.19 -2.12 -0.33
N GLY A 163 15.09 -1.58 0.88
CA GLY A 163 14.37 -2.16 2.02
C GLY A 163 13.02 -1.52 2.33
N LYS A 164 12.62 -0.48 1.57
CA LYS A 164 11.39 0.30 1.80
C LYS A 164 10.18 -0.63 1.94
N ILE A 165 9.42 -0.43 3.01
CA ILE A 165 8.31 -1.30 3.43
C ILE A 165 6.95 -0.96 2.80
N SER A 166 6.82 0.18 2.15
CA SER A 166 5.52 0.63 1.63
C SER A 166 5.59 1.09 0.18
N SER A 167 4.40 1.30 -0.39
CA SER A 167 4.14 1.29 -1.83
C SER A 167 4.88 2.44 -2.55
N ASN A 168 5.62 2.20 -3.64
CA ASN A 168 5.88 0.92 -4.29
C ASN A 168 7.08 0.20 -3.65
N VAL A 169 6.92 -1.07 -3.31
CA VAL A 169 7.98 -1.88 -2.67
C VAL A 169 8.89 -2.47 -3.76
N PRO A 170 10.21 -2.59 -3.54
CA PRO A 170 11.15 -3.22 -4.46
C PRO A 170 11.00 -4.76 -4.46
N PHE A 171 9.85 -5.24 -4.94
CA PHE A 171 9.56 -6.67 -5.08
C PHE A 171 10.37 -7.29 -6.21
N MET A 172 10.92 -8.48 -5.95
CA MET A 172 11.69 -9.23 -6.94
C MET A 172 10.76 -10.10 -7.80
N MET A 173 10.98 -10.06 -9.11
CA MET A 173 10.24 -10.81 -10.13
C MET A 173 11.21 -11.55 -11.04
N PRO A 174 10.80 -12.66 -11.70
CA PRO A 174 11.57 -13.25 -12.79
C PRO A 174 11.93 -12.19 -13.85
N GLU A 175 13.15 -12.25 -14.39
CA GLU A 175 13.72 -11.26 -15.30
C GLU A 175 12.79 -10.99 -16.50
N ARG A 176 12.17 -12.04 -17.04
CA ARG A 176 11.23 -11.93 -18.16
C ARG A 176 9.99 -11.09 -17.85
N LEU A 177 9.54 -11.05 -16.60
CA LEU A 177 8.44 -10.21 -16.14
C LEU A 177 8.94 -8.82 -15.75
N ALA A 178 10.10 -8.74 -15.11
CA ALA A 178 10.74 -7.47 -14.77
C ALA A 178 11.16 -6.64 -16.01
N LYS A 179 11.26 -7.26 -17.18
CA LYS A 179 11.48 -6.58 -18.47
C LYS A 179 10.21 -5.99 -19.10
N THR A 180 9.01 -6.31 -18.60
CA THR A 180 7.79 -5.60 -18.98
C THR A 180 7.93 -4.13 -18.62
N ASP A 181 7.43 -3.24 -19.48
CA ASP A 181 7.50 -1.80 -19.21
C ASP A 181 6.91 -1.48 -17.82
N ALA A 182 7.54 -0.55 -17.10
CA ALA A 182 7.15 -0.28 -15.72
C ALA A 182 5.77 0.40 -15.61
N PHE A 183 5.26 0.96 -16.71
CA PHE A 183 3.94 1.57 -16.84
C PHE A 183 2.90 0.62 -17.44
N GLU A 184 3.28 -0.63 -17.73
CA GLU A 184 2.39 -1.72 -18.11
C GLU A 184 2.36 -2.77 -16.99
N ALA A 185 1.19 -3.39 -16.78
CA ALA A 185 1.07 -4.47 -15.80
C ALA A 185 1.72 -5.75 -16.35
N VAL A 186 2.42 -6.51 -15.50
CA VAL A 186 2.95 -7.83 -15.87
C VAL A 186 1.81 -8.79 -16.26
N PRO A 187 2.03 -9.67 -17.25
CA PRO A 187 0.97 -10.54 -17.79
C PRO A 187 0.59 -11.71 -16.87
N GLU A 188 1.35 -11.96 -15.80
CA GLU A 188 1.16 -13.07 -14.89
C GLU A 188 1.78 -12.80 -13.52
N VAL A 189 1.35 -13.59 -12.53
CA VAL A 189 1.73 -13.45 -11.13
C VAL A 189 2.63 -14.62 -10.75
N ILE A 190 3.96 -14.42 -10.85
CA ILE A 190 4.97 -15.37 -10.39
C ILE A 190 5.95 -14.62 -9.50
N GLY A 191 6.02 -15.03 -8.23
CA GLY A 191 6.97 -14.49 -7.26
C GLY A 191 7.75 -15.58 -6.56
N SER A 192 8.37 -15.23 -5.44
CA SER A 192 9.17 -16.12 -4.59
C SER A 192 8.73 -16.07 -3.12
N GLY A 193 7.63 -15.37 -2.85
CA GLY A 193 7.11 -15.07 -1.51
C GLY A 193 6.43 -16.26 -0.83
N PRO A 194 5.94 -16.04 0.40
CA PRO A 194 5.40 -17.09 1.28
C PRO A 194 4.08 -17.71 0.79
N PHE A 195 3.35 -17.04 -0.11
CA PHE A 195 2.13 -17.54 -0.71
C PHE A 195 2.20 -17.52 -2.24
N VAL A 196 1.46 -18.43 -2.87
CA VAL A 196 1.25 -18.54 -4.32
C VAL A 196 -0.15 -18.03 -4.63
N PHE A 197 -0.26 -17.13 -5.60
CA PHE A 197 -1.55 -16.64 -6.08
C PHE A 197 -2.32 -17.76 -6.81
N ASP A 198 -3.55 -18.06 -6.38
CA ASP A 198 -4.41 -19.03 -7.03
C ASP A 198 -5.30 -18.31 -8.06
N LYS A 199 -4.91 -18.41 -9.34
CA LYS A 199 -5.63 -17.78 -10.46
C LYS A 199 -7.06 -18.29 -10.59
N ASP A 200 -7.32 -19.56 -10.31
CA ASP A 200 -8.66 -20.14 -10.41
C ASP A 200 -9.54 -19.73 -9.21
N GLY A 201 -8.91 -19.38 -8.09
CA GLY A 201 -9.56 -18.81 -6.92
C GLY A 201 -9.72 -17.29 -6.93
N TYR A 202 -9.36 -16.60 -8.02
CA TYR A 202 -9.53 -15.15 -8.16
C TYR A 202 -10.84 -14.81 -8.89
N ILE A 203 -11.76 -14.19 -8.16
CA ILE A 203 -13.04 -13.68 -8.67
C ILE A 203 -13.04 -12.17 -8.43
N PRO A 204 -12.77 -11.34 -9.46
CA PRO A 204 -12.71 -9.88 -9.34
C PRO A 204 -13.94 -9.30 -8.64
N GLY A 205 -13.73 -8.38 -7.68
CA GLY A 205 -14.80 -7.78 -6.90
C GLY A 205 -15.47 -8.71 -5.87
N VAL A 206 -14.96 -9.93 -5.66
CA VAL A 206 -15.54 -10.90 -4.71
C VAL A 206 -14.48 -11.54 -3.83
N LYS A 207 -13.51 -12.24 -4.43
CA LYS A 207 -12.54 -13.05 -3.68
C LYS A 207 -11.19 -13.15 -4.36
N VAL A 208 -10.13 -13.18 -3.55
CA VAL A 208 -8.78 -13.59 -3.96
C VAL A 208 -8.31 -14.74 -3.09
N THR A 209 -7.78 -15.81 -3.71
CA THR A 209 -7.26 -16.96 -2.97
C THR A 209 -5.75 -17.06 -3.13
N TYR A 210 -5.07 -17.34 -2.02
CA TYR A 210 -3.63 -17.60 -1.96
C TYR A 210 -3.37 -18.93 -1.29
N ARG A 211 -2.49 -19.75 -1.86
CA ARG A 211 -2.05 -21.02 -1.27
C ARG A 211 -0.69 -20.86 -0.63
N LYS A 212 -0.40 -21.62 0.42
CA LYS A 212 0.93 -21.69 1.00
C LYS A 212 1.96 -22.10 -0.05
N ASN A 213 3.06 -21.36 -0.14
CA ASN A 213 4.22 -21.79 -0.92
C ASN A 213 5.01 -22.85 -0.12
N THR A 214 4.85 -24.12 -0.47
CA THR A 214 5.53 -25.24 0.21
C THR A 214 7.04 -25.26 -0.01
N ASN A 215 7.54 -24.52 -1.00
CA ASN A 215 8.97 -24.41 -1.32
C ASN A 215 9.60 -23.15 -0.69
N TYR A 216 8.81 -22.31 -0.02
CA TYR A 216 9.32 -21.10 0.63
C TYR A 216 10.32 -21.46 1.73
N LYS A 217 11.41 -20.68 1.82
CA LYS A 217 12.46 -20.85 2.83
C LYS A 217 12.50 -19.63 3.75
N PRO A 218 11.71 -19.63 4.84
CA PRO A 218 11.76 -18.56 5.83
C PRO A 218 13.18 -18.34 6.34
N ARG A 219 13.46 -17.09 6.71
CA ARG A 219 14.58 -16.77 7.60
C ARG A 219 14.37 -17.42 8.97
N SER A 220 15.47 -17.73 9.67
CA SER A 220 15.39 -18.33 11.02
C SER A 220 15.31 -17.26 12.11
N GLU A 221 15.65 -16.02 11.80
CA GLU A 221 15.51 -14.86 12.65
C GLU A 221 14.02 -14.61 12.98
N PRO A 222 13.68 -14.12 14.19
CA PRO A 222 12.31 -13.76 14.53
C PRO A 222 11.74 -12.73 13.55
N ALA A 223 10.45 -12.80 13.28
CA ALA A 223 9.80 -11.81 12.43
C ALA A 223 9.69 -10.46 13.12
N SER A 224 9.97 -9.41 12.35
CA SER A 224 9.87 -8.03 12.78
C SER A 224 9.50 -7.18 11.55
N TYR A 225 8.27 -6.66 11.53
CA TYR A 225 7.69 -6.05 10.32
C TYR A 225 7.86 -6.97 9.10
N ALA A 226 8.50 -6.48 8.02
CA ALA A 226 8.70 -7.23 6.79
C ALA A 226 9.94 -8.15 6.83
N ALA A 227 10.79 -7.99 7.85
CA ALA A 227 12.04 -8.72 8.02
C ALA A 227 11.88 -10.00 8.86
N GLY A 228 12.82 -10.93 8.67
CA GLY A 228 12.90 -12.16 9.46
C GLY A 228 12.01 -13.28 8.91
N GLY A 229 11.70 -14.24 9.78
CA GLY A 229 11.02 -15.48 9.41
C GLY A 229 9.56 -15.28 9.03
N LYS A 230 9.24 -15.41 7.74
CA LYS A 230 7.86 -15.40 7.22
C LYS A 230 7.30 -16.83 7.20
N VAL A 231 6.94 -17.39 8.36
CA VAL A 231 6.49 -18.79 8.49
C VAL A 231 4.98 -18.88 8.26
N VAL A 232 4.52 -19.72 7.32
CA VAL A 232 3.10 -19.85 7.00
C VAL A 232 2.48 -21.06 7.70
N HIS A 233 1.45 -20.81 8.53
CA HIS A 233 0.74 -21.85 9.30
C HIS A 233 -0.65 -22.23 8.73
N PHE A 234 -1.17 -21.45 7.78
CA PHE A 234 -2.40 -21.75 7.04
C PHE A 234 -2.08 -22.36 5.69
N ASP A 235 -2.94 -23.26 5.21
CA ASP A 235 -2.82 -23.84 3.88
C ASP A 235 -3.28 -22.84 2.81
N THR A 236 -4.31 -22.07 3.15
CA THR A 236 -4.92 -21.07 2.26
C THR A 236 -5.26 -19.78 3.00
N VAL A 237 -5.06 -18.64 2.33
CA VAL A 237 -5.57 -17.33 2.73
C VAL A 237 -6.58 -16.88 1.69
N GLU A 238 -7.79 -16.53 2.12
CA GLU A 238 -8.83 -15.96 1.27
C GLU A 238 -9.06 -14.51 1.64
N TRP A 239 -8.94 -13.61 0.66
CA TRP A 239 -9.39 -12.23 0.79
C TRP A 239 -10.80 -12.13 0.24
N LEU A 240 -11.73 -11.71 1.08
CA LEU A 240 -13.15 -11.58 0.76
C LEU A 240 -13.50 -10.10 0.72
N TYR A 241 -13.78 -9.57 -0.48
CA TYR A 241 -14.17 -8.17 -0.61
C TYR A 241 -15.64 -8.01 -0.20
N ILE A 242 -15.84 -7.43 0.98
CA ILE A 242 -17.17 -7.15 1.55
C ILE A 242 -17.24 -5.62 1.73
N PRO A 243 -17.83 -4.89 0.78
CA PRO A 243 -17.80 -3.42 0.77
C PRO A 243 -18.64 -2.80 1.88
N ASP A 244 -19.68 -3.48 2.35
CA ASP A 244 -20.56 -2.97 3.42
C ASP A 244 -19.97 -3.26 4.81
N PRO A 245 -19.57 -2.23 5.59
CA PRO A 245 -18.90 -2.45 6.87
C PRO A 245 -19.77 -3.16 7.93
N ALA A 246 -21.09 -2.96 7.90
CA ALA A 246 -22.00 -3.61 8.84
C ALA A 246 -22.09 -5.13 8.57
N THR A 247 -22.12 -5.51 7.30
CA THR A 247 -22.03 -6.91 6.86
C THR A 247 -20.70 -7.53 7.28
N THR A 248 -19.59 -6.83 7.08
CA THR A 248 -18.24 -7.31 7.49
C THR A 248 -18.14 -7.51 9.00
N MET A 249 -18.66 -6.57 9.81
CA MET A 249 -18.72 -6.69 11.27
C MET A 249 -19.49 -7.95 11.69
N ASN A 250 -20.68 -8.17 11.13
CA ASN A 250 -21.51 -9.33 11.45
C ASN A 250 -20.82 -10.64 11.04
N ALA A 251 -20.17 -10.68 9.88
CA ALA A 251 -19.38 -11.82 9.43
C ALA A 251 -18.23 -12.14 10.40
N LEU A 252 -17.55 -11.13 10.95
CA LEU A 252 -16.48 -11.34 11.94
C LEU A 252 -17.03 -11.89 13.26
N ILE A 253 -18.14 -11.31 13.76
CA ILE A 253 -18.82 -11.77 14.98
C ILE A 253 -19.28 -13.23 14.82
N ALA A 254 -19.86 -13.57 13.67
CA ALA A 254 -20.32 -14.92 13.34
C ALA A 254 -19.17 -15.92 13.10
N GLY A 255 -17.92 -15.44 12.96
CA GLY A 255 -16.77 -16.28 12.62
C GLY A 255 -16.77 -16.74 11.15
N GLU A 256 -17.48 -16.03 10.27
CA GLU A 256 -17.45 -16.19 8.82
C GLU A 256 -16.21 -15.57 8.18
N ILE A 257 -15.59 -14.60 8.86
CA ILE A 257 -14.23 -14.12 8.58
C ILE A 257 -13.37 -14.17 9.86
N ASP A 258 -12.06 -14.24 9.68
CA ASP A 258 -11.10 -14.36 10.79
C ASP A 258 -10.38 -13.03 11.09
N PHE A 259 -10.22 -12.17 10.08
CA PHE A 259 -9.47 -10.91 10.15
C PHE A 259 -10.17 -9.83 9.32
N TRP A 260 -10.29 -8.62 9.85
CA TRP A 260 -10.79 -7.44 9.15
C TRP A 260 -9.75 -6.32 9.26
N GLU A 261 -9.17 -5.96 8.12
CA GLU A 261 -8.01 -5.07 8.03
C GLU A 261 -8.29 -3.68 8.62
N THR A 262 -9.40 -3.06 8.21
CA THR A 262 -9.77 -1.69 8.57
C THR A 262 -11.25 -1.59 8.92
N PRO A 263 -11.66 -1.96 10.14
CA PRO A 263 -13.00 -1.70 10.64
C PRO A 263 -13.40 -0.24 10.50
N SER A 264 -14.65 0.00 10.10
CA SER A 264 -15.21 1.34 10.12
C SER A 264 -15.17 1.87 11.56
N PRO A 265 -14.64 3.08 11.81
CA PRO A 265 -14.52 3.63 13.16
C PRO A 265 -15.84 3.62 13.95
N ASP A 266 -16.97 3.94 13.30
CA ASP A 266 -18.30 3.95 13.94
C ASP A 266 -18.78 2.58 14.41
N LEU A 267 -18.25 1.50 13.83
CA LEU A 267 -18.64 0.12 14.15
C LEU A 267 -17.72 -0.55 15.19
N VAL A 268 -16.59 0.07 15.51
CA VAL A 268 -15.62 -0.47 16.47
C VAL A 268 -16.28 -0.72 17.83
N ALA A 269 -17.03 0.26 18.33
CA ALA A 269 -17.73 0.16 19.61
C ALA A 269 -18.74 -1.02 19.67
N GLY A 270 -19.29 -1.42 18.51
CA GLY A 270 -20.21 -2.57 18.42
C GLY A 270 -19.52 -3.93 18.63
N MET A 271 -18.20 -3.99 18.50
CA MET A 271 -17.40 -5.19 18.75
C MET A 271 -16.62 -5.14 20.07
N GLU A 272 -16.49 -3.96 20.69
CA GLU A 272 -15.83 -3.79 21.98
C GLU A 272 -16.53 -4.65 23.06
N GLY A 273 -15.75 -5.40 23.83
CA GLY A 273 -16.24 -6.29 24.88
C GLY A 273 -16.66 -7.69 24.42
N ASN A 274 -16.67 -7.99 23.11
CA ASN A 274 -16.82 -9.36 22.64
C ASN A 274 -15.54 -10.16 22.95
N PRO A 275 -15.59 -11.25 23.76
CA PRO A 275 -14.39 -11.99 24.16
C PRO A 275 -13.73 -12.76 23.00
N ASP A 276 -14.44 -12.95 21.88
CA ASP A 276 -13.94 -13.63 20.69
C ASP A 276 -13.28 -12.68 19.67
N ILE A 277 -13.30 -11.37 19.91
CA ILE A 277 -12.76 -10.37 18.99
C ILE A 277 -11.69 -9.54 19.68
N THR A 278 -10.51 -9.49 19.07
CA THR A 278 -9.45 -8.56 19.42
C THR A 278 -9.50 -7.35 18.49
N ILE A 279 -9.54 -6.15 19.06
CA ILE A 279 -9.41 -4.89 18.32
C ILE A 279 -8.07 -4.26 18.72
N LYS A 280 -7.23 -3.97 17.74
CA LYS A 280 -5.88 -3.45 17.99
C LYS A 280 -5.42 -2.53 16.88
N VAL A 281 -4.77 -1.43 17.22
CA VAL A 281 -3.96 -0.65 16.28
C VAL A 281 -2.67 -1.44 16.02
N ILE A 282 -2.54 -1.99 14.81
CA ILE A 282 -1.34 -2.74 14.42
C ILE A 282 -0.28 -1.85 13.77
N ASP A 283 -0.65 -0.67 13.26
CA ASP A 283 0.29 0.32 12.75
C ASP A 283 0.49 1.45 13.77
N PRO A 284 1.59 1.46 14.54
CA PRO A 284 1.87 2.50 15.52
C PRO A 284 2.37 3.80 14.89
N LEU A 285 2.78 3.80 13.61
CA LEU A 285 3.16 5.04 12.92
C LEU A 285 1.91 5.82 12.50
N GLY A 286 0.80 5.12 12.27
CA GLY A 286 -0.46 5.72 11.86
C GLY A 286 -0.44 6.18 10.41
N THR A 287 -1.45 6.95 10.03
CA THR A 287 -1.72 7.38 8.66
C THR A 287 -1.93 8.89 8.62
N GLN A 288 -1.36 9.54 7.61
CA GLN A 288 -1.50 10.97 7.35
C GLN A 288 -2.51 11.23 6.24
N GLY A 289 -3.41 12.18 6.46
CA GLY A 289 -4.43 12.58 5.50
C GLY A 289 -3.99 13.69 4.57
N TRP A 290 -4.22 13.55 3.27
CA TRP A 290 -3.80 14.51 2.25
C TRP A 290 -4.98 15.10 1.48
N LEU A 291 -5.07 16.43 1.46
CA LEU A 291 -5.81 17.18 0.45
C LEU A 291 -4.82 17.59 -0.64
N ARG A 292 -4.99 17.05 -1.85
CA ARG A 292 -4.04 17.23 -2.95
C ARG A 292 -4.60 18.20 -4.01
N PRO A 293 -4.03 19.41 -4.14
CA PRO A 293 -4.37 20.32 -5.25
C PRO A 293 -3.63 19.91 -6.54
N ASN A 294 -4.22 20.24 -7.69
CA ASN A 294 -3.59 20.09 -8.99
C ASN A 294 -2.85 21.38 -9.40
N HIS A 295 -1.53 21.37 -9.44
CA HIS A 295 -0.71 22.54 -9.81
C HIS A 295 -0.75 22.86 -11.31
N LEU A 296 -1.38 22.02 -12.15
CA LEU A 296 -1.53 22.29 -13.58
C LEU A 296 -2.83 23.03 -13.92
N ASN A 297 -3.79 23.09 -12.99
CA ASN A 297 -5.13 23.57 -13.26
C ASN A 297 -5.50 24.78 -12.38
N PRO A 298 -5.96 25.90 -12.97
CA PRO A 298 -6.46 27.03 -12.21
C PRO A 298 -7.58 26.67 -11.23
N PRO A 299 -7.66 27.34 -10.06
CA PRO A 299 -6.75 28.40 -9.60
C PRO A 299 -5.47 27.86 -8.92
N PHE A 300 -5.33 26.54 -8.79
CA PHE A 300 -4.28 25.93 -7.96
C PHE A 300 -2.91 25.82 -8.65
N ASP A 301 -2.80 26.24 -9.91
CA ASP A 301 -1.52 26.58 -10.54
C ASP A 301 -0.85 27.78 -9.84
N ASN A 302 -1.64 28.65 -9.19
CA ASN A 302 -1.14 29.76 -8.38
C ASN A 302 -0.87 29.37 -6.92
N ALA A 303 0.31 29.72 -6.40
CA ALA A 303 0.70 29.47 -5.02
C ALA A 303 -0.27 30.09 -3.99
N LYS A 304 -0.83 31.28 -4.25
CA LYS A 304 -1.79 31.92 -3.33
C LYS A 304 -3.07 31.11 -3.18
N ALA A 305 -3.60 30.54 -4.26
CA ALA A 305 -4.78 29.69 -4.18
C ALA A 305 -4.50 28.42 -3.37
N ARG A 306 -3.28 27.87 -3.44
CA ARG A 306 -2.89 26.72 -2.62
C ARG A 306 -2.69 27.11 -1.16
N GLN A 307 -2.10 28.28 -0.87
CA GLN A 307 -2.02 28.84 0.49
C GLN A 307 -3.41 29.04 1.12
N ALA A 308 -4.42 29.40 0.33
CA ALA A 308 -5.80 29.45 0.80
C ALA A 308 -6.29 28.12 1.37
N LEU A 309 -5.83 26.98 0.84
CA LEU A 309 -6.21 25.67 1.35
C LEU A 309 -5.64 25.41 2.75
N LEU A 310 -4.44 25.90 3.08
CA LEU A 310 -3.88 25.78 4.42
C LEU A 310 -4.73 26.55 5.44
N HIS A 311 -5.09 27.79 5.14
CA HIS A 311 -5.95 28.61 5.99
C HIS A 311 -7.40 28.10 6.09
N MET A 312 -7.84 27.31 5.10
CA MET A 312 -9.18 26.73 5.07
C MET A 312 -9.28 25.47 5.94
N VAL A 313 -8.27 24.61 5.91
CA VAL A 313 -8.30 23.31 6.59
C VAL A 313 -8.19 23.50 8.10
N LYS A 314 -8.98 22.74 8.84
CA LYS A 314 -8.85 22.56 10.29
C LYS A 314 -8.86 21.08 10.59
N GLN A 315 -7.73 20.55 11.06
CA GLN A 315 -7.51 19.11 11.12
C GLN A 315 -8.54 18.38 11.99
N GLU A 316 -8.96 18.98 13.11
CA GLU A 316 -9.98 18.39 13.99
C GLU A 316 -11.31 18.15 13.26
N ASP A 317 -11.73 19.06 12.39
CA ASP A 317 -12.99 18.93 11.67
C ASP A 317 -12.95 17.74 10.69
N TYR A 318 -11.79 17.50 10.07
CA TYR A 318 -11.58 16.33 9.20
C TYR A 318 -11.54 15.05 10.03
N LEU A 319 -10.64 14.98 11.02
CA LEU A 319 -10.42 13.77 11.82
C LEU A 319 -11.67 13.35 12.60
N GLN A 320 -12.42 14.31 13.14
CA GLN A 320 -13.70 14.05 13.78
C GLN A 320 -14.74 13.49 12.80
N ALA A 321 -14.76 13.97 11.56
CA ALA A 321 -15.69 13.49 10.54
C ALA A 321 -15.33 12.10 9.99
N ILE A 322 -14.04 11.76 9.91
CA ILE A 322 -13.59 10.51 9.27
C ILE A 322 -13.28 9.38 10.26
N ILE A 323 -12.91 9.70 11.50
CA ILE A 323 -12.54 8.71 12.54
C ILE A 323 -13.49 8.75 13.74
N GLY A 324 -14.08 9.90 14.06
CA GLY A 324 -14.96 10.01 15.21
C GLY A 324 -14.19 10.04 16.53
N ASP A 325 -13.91 8.86 17.11
CA ASP A 325 -13.31 8.72 18.44
C ASP A 325 -11.89 9.29 18.49
N GLN A 326 -11.69 10.30 19.35
CA GLN A 326 -10.42 11.01 19.52
C GLN A 326 -9.27 10.10 19.97
N LYS A 327 -9.53 8.92 20.55
CA LYS A 327 -8.45 7.98 20.91
C LYS A 327 -7.68 7.44 19.70
N PHE A 328 -8.26 7.51 18.50
CA PHE A 328 -7.67 7.00 17.27
C PHE A 328 -7.09 8.10 16.38
N TRP A 329 -7.02 9.36 16.81
CA TRP A 329 -6.45 10.41 15.98
C TRP A 329 -5.82 11.55 16.78
N ARG A 330 -4.97 12.31 16.09
CA ARG A 330 -4.40 13.56 16.61
C ARG A 330 -4.19 14.55 15.48
N THR A 331 -4.18 15.83 15.84
CA THR A 331 -3.62 16.83 14.93
C THR A 331 -2.11 16.68 14.85
N CYS A 332 -1.56 17.02 13.70
CA CYS A 332 -0.14 16.94 13.43
C CYS A 332 0.29 18.03 12.46
N ALA A 333 1.16 18.94 12.95
CA ALA A 333 1.75 20.00 12.17
C ALA A 333 2.92 19.53 11.29
N ALA A 334 3.51 18.37 11.59
CA ALA A 334 4.63 17.86 10.82
C ALA A 334 4.17 17.33 9.45
N TYR A 335 4.87 17.71 8.39
CA TYR A 335 4.77 17.03 7.09
C TYR A 335 5.31 15.61 7.18
N PHE A 336 6.33 15.39 8.03
CA PHE A 336 7.04 14.12 8.17
C PHE A 336 6.60 13.29 9.38
N MET A 337 5.30 13.35 9.70
CA MET A 337 4.67 12.69 10.85
C MET A 337 5.14 13.19 12.22
N CYS A 338 4.21 13.21 13.16
CA CYS A 338 4.51 13.53 14.55
C CYS A 338 5.14 12.30 15.23
N ASP A 339 5.92 12.54 16.28
CA ASP A 339 6.80 11.57 16.96
C ASP A 339 7.91 10.95 16.09
N THR A 340 8.28 11.60 14.99
CA THR A 340 9.47 11.22 14.22
C THR A 340 10.64 12.16 14.53
N PRO A 341 11.88 11.82 14.14
CA PRO A 341 13.01 12.75 14.26
C PRO A 341 12.82 14.08 13.51
N LEU A 342 11.84 14.16 12.59
CA LEU A 342 11.51 15.36 11.81
C LEU A 342 10.22 16.05 12.28
N ASP A 343 9.73 15.72 13.48
CA ASP A 343 8.57 16.37 14.08
C ASP A 343 8.88 17.86 14.38
N THR A 344 8.16 18.75 13.70
CA THR A 344 8.30 20.20 13.82
C THR A 344 7.02 20.90 13.37
N ASP A 345 6.74 22.07 13.94
CA ASP A 345 5.64 22.94 13.54
C ASP A 345 6.10 24.10 12.63
N ILE A 346 7.38 24.17 12.28
CA ILE A 346 7.94 25.27 11.49
C ILE A 346 7.23 25.35 10.13
N GLY A 347 6.72 26.55 9.81
CA GLY A 347 5.96 26.84 8.59
C GLY A 347 4.46 26.51 8.68
N SER A 348 4.01 25.76 9.69
CA SER A 348 2.63 25.26 9.78
C SER A 348 1.59 26.29 10.25
N GLY A 349 2.01 27.51 10.58
CA GLY A 349 1.15 28.56 11.15
C GLY A 349 -0.22 28.72 10.46
N PRO A 350 -0.29 28.82 9.12
CA PRO A 350 -1.55 28.87 8.37
C PRO A 350 -2.48 27.67 8.57
N LEU A 351 -1.93 26.46 8.71
CA LEU A 351 -2.70 25.23 8.92
C LEU A 351 -3.18 25.10 10.37
N MET A 352 -2.33 25.48 11.31
CA MET A 352 -2.62 25.36 12.75
C MET A 352 -3.54 26.48 13.26
N ASN A 353 -3.79 27.52 12.46
CA ASN A 353 -4.67 28.64 12.79
C ASN A 353 -5.60 28.93 11.61
N GLN A 354 -6.73 28.20 11.55
CA GLN A 354 -7.74 28.38 10.50
C GLN A 354 -8.21 29.83 10.42
N ASP A 355 -8.20 30.39 9.20
CA ASP A 355 -8.68 31.73 8.90
C ASP A 355 -9.42 31.73 7.56
N LEU A 356 -10.75 31.65 7.62
CA LEU A 356 -11.60 31.56 6.43
C LEU A 356 -11.68 32.87 5.63
N ASP A 357 -11.43 34.01 6.28
CA ASP A 357 -11.43 35.30 5.60
C ASP A 357 -10.13 35.48 4.81
N GLU A 358 -9.00 35.07 5.38
CA GLU A 358 -7.72 35.01 4.69
C GLU A 358 -7.73 33.97 3.57
N ALA A 359 -8.30 32.78 3.81
CA ALA A 359 -8.48 31.77 2.76
C ALA A 359 -9.30 32.33 1.58
N ARG A 360 -10.39 33.05 1.84
CA ARG A 360 -11.20 33.69 0.79
C ARG A 360 -10.40 34.76 0.02
N ARG A 361 -9.62 35.57 0.73
CA ARG A 361 -8.77 36.61 0.13
C ARG A 361 -7.71 35.98 -0.78
N LEU A 362 -6.98 34.98 -0.27
CA LEU A 362 -5.91 34.27 -0.99
C LEU A 362 -6.44 33.48 -2.19
N LEU A 363 -7.62 32.87 -2.08
CA LEU A 363 -8.24 32.16 -3.21
C LEU A 363 -8.56 33.12 -4.36
N LYS A 364 -9.12 34.30 -4.05
CA LYS A 364 -9.38 35.35 -5.03
C LYS A 364 -8.09 35.91 -5.64
N GLU A 365 -7.08 36.22 -4.81
CA GLU A 365 -5.77 36.69 -5.30
C GLU A 365 -4.99 35.62 -6.07
N GLY A 366 -5.30 34.35 -5.81
CA GLY A 366 -4.81 33.19 -6.55
C GLY A 366 -5.46 33.03 -7.92
N GLY A 367 -6.41 33.90 -8.30
CA GLY A 367 -7.00 33.92 -9.63
C GLY A 367 -8.33 33.17 -9.73
N TYR A 368 -8.95 32.77 -8.62
CA TYR A 368 -10.29 32.20 -8.65
C TYR A 368 -11.33 33.24 -9.08
N ASN A 369 -12.03 32.97 -10.18
CA ASN A 369 -12.97 33.90 -10.83
C ASN A 369 -14.43 33.40 -10.81
N GLY A 370 -14.73 32.37 -10.03
CA GLY A 370 -16.09 31.82 -9.90
C GLY A 370 -16.39 30.64 -10.83
N GLU A 371 -15.37 30.05 -11.45
CA GLU A 371 -15.41 28.76 -12.13
C GLU A 371 -15.79 27.62 -11.15
N THR A 372 -16.27 26.50 -11.69
CA THR A 372 -16.58 25.32 -10.89
C THR A 372 -15.30 24.53 -10.64
N LEU A 373 -14.98 24.29 -9.36
CA LEU A 373 -13.89 23.42 -8.95
C LEU A 373 -14.39 21.97 -8.91
N ILE A 374 -13.65 21.07 -9.56
CA ILE A 374 -13.90 19.62 -9.54
C ILE A 374 -13.17 18.99 -8.35
N LEU A 375 -13.95 18.42 -7.43
CA LEU A 375 -13.47 17.58 -6.34
C LEU A 375 -13.83 16.11 -6.62
N MET A 376 -12.81 15.26 -6.76
CA MET A 376 -13.03 13.81 -6.93
C MET A 376 -13.30 13.14 -5.57
N ASP A 377 -14.32 12.29 -5.51
CA ASP A 377 -14.82 11.67 -4.27
C ASP A 377 -14.92 10.13 -4.41
N PRO A 378 -13.98 9.37 -3.81
CA PRO A 378 -14.03 7.90 -3.80
C PRO A 378 -14.98 7.39 -2.71
N THR A 379 -16.24 7.18 -3.07
CA THR A 379 -17.34 6.86 -2.15
C THR A 379 -17.25 5.50 -1.44
N ASP A 380 -16.43 4.59 -1.98
CA ASP A 380 -16.17 3.25 -1.45
C ASP A 380 -15.07 3.22 -0.37
N ILE A 381 -14.40 4.35 -0.12
CA ILE A 381 -13.40 4.50 0.95
C ILE A 381 -13.91 5.54 1.97
N PRO A 382 -14.55 5.12 3.08
CA PRO A 382 -15.26 6.01 4.00
C PRO A 382 -14.44 7.21 4.51
N VAL A 383 -13.17 6.99 4.85
CA VAL A 383 -12.27 8.07 5.33
C VAL A 383 -11.98 9.12 4.26
N LEU A 384 -11.93 8.74 2.99
CA LEU A 384 -11.71 9.67 1.88
C LEU A 384 -13.01 10.36 1.44
N HIS A 385 -14.12 9.64 1.51
CA HIS A 385 -15.44 10.20 1.28
C HIS A 385 -15.76 11.30 2.29
N GLY A 386 -15.59 11.03 3.59
CA GLY A 386 -15.79 12.01 4.65
C GLY A 386 -14.91 13.25 4.48
N ALA A 387 -13.62 13.07 4.18
CA ALA A 387 -12.71 14.20 3.90
C ALA A 387 -13.15 15.03 2.68
N SER A 388 -13.67 14.39 1.63
CA SER A 388 -14.19 15.07 0.44
C SER A 388 -15.42 15.91 0.75
N LEU A 389 -16.35 15.41 1.58
CA LEU A 389 -17.52 16.17 2.01
C LEU A 389 -17.14 17.40 2.85
N VAL A 390 -16.19 17.25 3.79
CA VAL A 390 -15.68 18.38 4.60
C VAL A 390 -15.04 19.43 3.70
N THR A 391 -14.14 19.05 2.78
CA THR A 391 -13.51 19.96 1.83
C THR A 391 -14.54 20.69 0.95
N ALA A 392 -15.53 19.98 0.42
CA ALA A 392 -16.59 20.59 -0.39
C ALA A 392 -17.37 21.66 0.40
N GLN A 393 -17.69 21.39 1.67
CA GLN A 393 -18.34 22.35 2.54
C GLN A 393 -17.45 23.59 2.79
N MET A 394 -16.16 23.38 3.07
CA MET A 394 -15.23 24.46 3.39
C MET A 394 -14.92 25.35 2.19
N LEU A 395 -14.71 24.76 1.01
CA LEU A 395 -14.57 25.50 -0.25
C LEU A 395 -15.80 26.38 -0.54
N ARG A 396 -17.02 25.85 -0.31
CA ARG A 396 -18.26 26.64 -0.45
C ARG A 396 -18.34 27.79 0.57
N LYS A 397 -17.89 27.59 1.82
CA LYS A 397 -17.84 28.66 2.85
C LYS A 397 -16.88 29.80 2.48
N ILE A 398 -15.80 29.51 1.76
CA ILE A 398 -14.88 30.54 1.24
C ILE A 398 -15.30 31.08 -0.14
N GLY A 399 -16.50 30.72 -0.62
CA GLY A 399 -17.13 31.32 -1.80
C GLY A 399 -16.86 30.60 -3.12
N ALA A 400 -16.28 29.40 -3.11
CA ALA A 400 -16.07 28.61 -4.31
C ALA A 400 -17.31 27.79 -4.72
N LYS A 401 -17.54 27.67 -6.03
CA LYS A 401 -18.45 26.69 -6.60
C LYS A 401 -17.73 25.35 -6.70
N VAL A 402 -18.32 24.30 -6.15
CA VAL A 402 -17.71 22.97 -6.09
C VAL A 402 -18.67 21.91 -6.61
N GLU A 403 -18.22 21.18 -7.61
CA GLU A 403 -18.83 19.94 -8.08
C GLU A 403 -18.08 18.75 -7.47
N VAL A 404 -18.79 17.95 -6.68
CA VAL A 404 -18.26 16.72 -6.09
C VAL A 404 -18.61 15.58 -7.03
N GLN A 405 -17.59 14.93 -7.59
CA GLN A 405 -17.74 13.85 -8.54
C GLN A 405 -17.50 12.51 -7.85
N ALA A 406 -18.59 11.80 -7.55
CA ALA A 406 -18.58 10.48 -6.93
C ALA A 406 -18.02 9.42 -7.90
N MET A 407 -17.15 8.56 -7.38
CA MET A 407 -16.56 7.42 -8.09
C MET A 407 -16.09 6.34 -7.09
N ASP A 408 -15.59 5.22 -7.59
CA ASP A 408 -14.84 4.24 -6.78
C ASP A 408 -13.33 4.57 -6.77
N TRP A 409 -12.60 4.04 -5.79
CA TRP A 409 -11.16 4.30 -5.61
C TRP A 409 -10.34 3.96 -6.86
N SER A 410 -10.65 2.86 -7.55
CA SER A 410 -9.90 2.45 -8.74
C SER A 410 -10.06 3.45 -9.88
N THR A 411 -11.28 3.95 -10.11
CA THR A 411 -11.57 5.02 -11.07
C THR A 411 -10.80 6.31 -10.70
N LEU A 412 -10.76 6.68 -9.41
CA LEU A 412 -9.98 7.83 -8.95
C LEU A 412 -8.48 7.64 -9.22
N THR A 413 -7.91 6.48 -8.87
CA THR A 413 -6.47 6.25 -9.04
C THR A 413 -6.00 6.30 -10.49
N SER A 414 -6.87 5.95 -11.45
CA SER A 414 -6.63 6.12 -12.88
C SER A 414 -6.75 7.60 -13.28
N ARG A 415 -7.81 8.29 -12.85
CA ARG A 415 -8.08 9.68 -13.26
C ARG A 415 -7.10 10.70 -12.68
N ARG A 416 -6.57 10.50 -11.47
CA ARG A 416 -5.59 11.43 -10.87
C ARG A 416 -4.28 11.57 -11.67
N ALA A 417 -4.00 10.63 -12.58
CA ALA A 417 -2.86 10.68 -13.49
C ALA A 417 -3.09 11.59 -14.71
N GLU A 418 -4.33 12.02 -14.98
CA GLU A 418 -4.66 12.84 -16.13
C GLU A 418 -4.17 14.28 -15.96
N THR A 419 -3.34 14.75 -16.90
CA THR A 419 -2.70 16.08 -16.89
C THR A 419 -3.49 17.14 -17.66
N LYS A 420 -4.59 16.74 -18.31
CA LYS A 420 -5.47 17.63 -19.07
C LYS A 420 -6.10 18.74 -18.21
N SER A 421 -6.64 19.72 -18.93
CA SER A 421 -7.48 20.77 -18.35
C SER A 421 -8.71 20.18 -17.65
N VAL A 422 -9.29 20.89 -16.69
CA VAL A 422 -10.55 20.50 -16.05
C VAL A 422 -11.68 20.29 -17.08
N ALA A 423 -11.73 21.11 -18.13
CA ALA A 423 -12.74 21.00 -19.18
C ALA A 423 -12.59 19.71 -20.02
N ASP A 424 -11.38 19.15 -20.09
CA ASP A 424 -11.04 17.97 -20.88
C ASP A 424 -10.89 16.70 -20.02
N GLY A 425 -11.51 16.67 -18.84
CA GLY A 425 -11.52 15.50 -17.94
C GLY A 425 -10.49 15.54 -16.81
N GLY A 426 -9.74 16.63 -16.68
CA GLY A 426 -8.89 16.92 -15.53
C GLY A 426 -9.67 17.13 -14.22
N TRP A 427 -8.97 17.59 -13.19
CA TRP A 427 -9.49 17.71 -11.82
C TRP A 427 -8.75 18.82 -11.06
N ASN A 428 -9.38 19.39 -10.02
CA ASN A 428 -8.75 20.43 -9.19
C ASN A 428 -8.22 19.87 -7.87
N ILE A 429 -9.01 19.06 -7.17
CA ILE A 429 -8.65 18.48 -5.86
C ILE A 429 -9.05 17.00 -5.79
N PHE A 430 -8.25 16.20 -5.10
CA PHE A 430 -8.67 14.91 -4.55
C PHE A 430 -8.13 14.69 -3.14
N HIS A 431 -8.69 13.72 -2.42
CA HIS A 431 -8.17 13.25 -1.14
C HIS A 431 -7.52 11.89 -1.26
N THR A 432 -6.45 11.71 -0.51
CA THR A 432 -5.77 10.43 -0.32
C THR A 432 -5.20 10.42 1.09
N TYR A 433 -4.48 9.37 1.42
CA TYR A 433 -3.68 9.30 2.63
C TYR A 433 -2.36 8.61 2.33
N SER A 434 -1.44 8.63 3.31
CA SER A 434 -0.21 7.85 3.26
C SER A 434 0.11 7.29 4.63
N THR A 435 0.60 6.04 4.68
CA THR A 435 1.07 5.43 5.93
C THR A 435 2.27 6.20 6.48
N GLY A 436 2.48 6.19 7.78
CA GLY A 436 3.60 6.89 8.41
C GLY A 436 4.96 6.46 7.86
N ALA A 437 5.09 5.18 7.49
CA ALA A 437 6.30 4.66 6.85
C ALA A 437 6.60 5.32 5.49
N ASP A 438 5.58 5.75 4.73
CA ASP A 438 5.77 6.45 3.45
C ASP A 438 6.10 7.94 3.63
N VAL A 439 5.78 8.52 4.79
CA VAL A 439 5.89 9.98 4.98
C VAL A 439 6.89 10.42 6.03
N ALA A 440 7.46 9.51 6.82
CA ALA A 440 8.42 9.85 7.89
C ALA A 440 9.79 10.37 7.39
N SER A 441 10.06 10.31 6.08
CA SER A 441 11.31 10.78 5.47
C SER A 441 11.01 11.65 4.25
N PRO A 442 11.77 12.73 3.99
CA PRO A 442 11.60 13.53 2.79
C PRO A 442 11.82 12.75 1.51
N ILE A 443 12.66 11.71 1.52
CA ILE A 443 12.92 10.93 0.30
C ILE A 443 11.79 9.94 0.04
N ALA A 444 11.26 9.30 1.08
CA ALA A 444 10.12 8.39 0.99
C ALA A 444 8.80 9.12 0.70
N ASN A 445 8.63 10.33 1.26
CA ASN A 445 7.42 11.13 1.06
C ASN A 445 7.37 11.65 -0.36
N ILE A 446 6.69 10.90 -1.23
CA ILE A 446 6.50 11.23 -2.63
C ILE A 446 5.62 12.49 -2.80
N GLY A 447 4.83 12.84 -1.79
CA GLY A 447 3.96 14.01 -1.80
C GLY A 447 4.73 15.33 -1.84
N VAL A 448 5.96 15.39 -1.30
CA VAL A 448 6.79 16.61 -1.26
C VAL A 448 7.79 16.73 -2.41
N SER A 449 7.70 15.87 -3.44
CA SER A 449 8.48 16.04 -4.67
C SER A 449 8.08 17.32 -5.41
N GLY A 450 9.06 18.13 -5.80
CA GLY A 450 8.94 19.35 -6.62
C GLY A 450 9.43 19.19 -8.06
N GLY A 451 9.58 17.96 -8.56
CA GLY A 451 10.11 17.63 -9.88
C GLY A 451 9.22 17.93 -11.10
N CYS A 452 8.14 18.72 -10.94
CA CYS A 452 7.22 19.11 -12.02
C CYS A 452 6.57 17.89 -12.72
N VAL A 453 6.10 18.00 -13.97
CA VAL A 453 5.25 16.96 -14.60
C VAL A 453 5.95 15.60 -14.73
N GLU A 454 7.24 15.59 -15.04
CA GLU A 454 7.99 14.36 -15.34
C GLU A 454 8.41 13.58 -14.09
N GLU A 455 8.75 14.29 -13.00
CA GLU A 455 9.35 13.68 -11.82
C GLU A 455 8.53 13.86 -10.53
N ALA A 456 7.51 14.72 -10.51
CA ALA A 456 6.66 14.87 -9.34
C ALA A 456 5.43 13.95 -9.37
N TRP A 457 4.97 13.59 -8.17
CA TRP A 457 3.74 12.84 -8.02
C TRP A 457 2.50 13.62 -8.47
N PHE A 458 1.38 12.91 -8.70
CA PHE A 458 0.09 13.47 -9.13
C PHE A 458 -0.25 14.80 -8.48
N GLY A 459 -0.78 15.75 -9.26
CA GLY A 459 -0.90 17.15 -8.83
C GLY A 459 0.35 17.99 -9.10
N TRP A 460 1.44 17.35 -9.54
CA TRP A 460 2.63 17.90 -10.19
C TRP A 460 3.21 19.20 -9.61
N PRO A 461 3.53 19.26 -8.30
CA PRO A 461 4.25 20.40 -7.75
C PRO A 461 5.57 20.63 -8.50
N CYS A 462 5.87 21.89 -8.77
CA CYS A 462 7.07 22.31 -9.49
C CYS A 462 7.83 23.32 -8.65
N ASP A 463 8.85 22.85 -7.93
CA ASP A 463 9.67 23.67 -7.04
C ASP A 463 11.10 23.13 -6.93
N LYS A 464 12.05 23.89 -7.48
CA LYS A 464 13.47 23.50 -7.47
C LYS A 464 14.04 23.41 -6.04
N MET A 465 13.61 24.28 -5.13
CA MET A 465 14.14 24.31 -3.77
C MET A 465 13.76 23.05 -2.99
N LEU A 466 12.53 22.54 -3.17
CA LEU A 466 12.13 21.23 -2.63
C LEU A 466 13.05 20.12 -3.13
N GLU A 467 13.32 20.05 -4.43
CA GLU A 467 14.23 19.04 -4.98
C GLU A 467 15.66 19.21 -4.47
N ASP A 468 16.20 20.43 -4.44
CA ASP A 468 17.55 20.70 -3.93
C ASP A 468 17.71 20.28 -2.45
N LEU A 469 16.67 20.45 -1.63
CA LEU A 469 16.67 20.03 -0.22
C LEU A 469 16.54 18.51 -0.08
N ARG A 470 15.72 17.84 -0.90
CA ARG A 470 15.66 16.37 -0.96
C ARG A 470 17.02 15.79 -1.36
N ASP A 471 17.65 16.42 -2.34
CA ASP A 471 18.99 16.13 -2.82
C ASP A 471 20.05 16.24 -1.73
N GLN A 472 20.07 17.35 -0.98
CA GLN A 472 20.96 17.54 0.17
C GLN A 472 20.69 16.51 1.26
N PHE A 473 19.42 16.26 1.61
CA PHE A 473 19.03 15.28 2.62
C PHE A 473 19.57 13.89 2.29
N SER A 474 19.53 13.49 1.03
CA SER A 474 20.00 12.17 0.57
C SER A 474 21.53 11.99 0.58
N ARG A 475 22.29 13.09 0.56
CA ARG A 475 23.76 13.10 0.59
C ARG A 475 24.32 13.30 2.00
N GLU A 476 23.52 13.85 2.91
CA GLU A 476 23.96 14.15 4.27
C GLU A 476 24.09 12.85 5.09
N SER A 477 25.24 12.72 5.77
CA SER A 477 25.61 11.56 6.59
C SER A 477 25.59 11.87 8.08
N ASP A 478 25.59 13.15 8.46
CA ASP A 478 25.41 13.60 9.84
C ASP A 478 23.90 13.66 10.18
N PRO A 479 23.41 12.83 11.12
CA PRO A 479 21.99 12.81 11.48
C PRO A 479 21.44 14.16 11.95
N ALA A 480 22.25 14.98 12.63
CA ALA A 480 21.80 16.28 13.13
C ALA A 480 21.55 17.26 11.97
N LYS A 481 22.48 17.31 11.01
CA LYS A 481 22.31 18.15 9.80
C LYS A 481 21.20 17.64 8.89
N GLN A 482 21.02 16.33 8.82
CA GLN A 482 19.93 15.73 8.06
C GLN A 482 18.56 16.18 8.63
N VAL A 483 18.43 16.29 9.96
CA VAL A 483 17.23 16.88 10.60
C VAL A 483 17.06 18.36 10.23
N GLU A 484 18.13 19.17 10.27
CA GLU A 484 18.06 20.58 9.87
C GLU A 484 17.56 20.76 8.42
N ILE A 485 18.07 19.94 7.48
CA ILE A 485 17.63 19.94 6.08
C ILE A 485 16.16 19.54 5.98
N GLY A 486 15.73 18.52 6.74
CA GLY A 486 14.34 18.08 6.79
C GLY A 486 13.39 19.19 7.27
N ILE A 487 13.77 19.93 8.32
CA ILE A 487 13.01 21.09 8.82
C ILE A 487 12.92 22.20 7.75
N ALA A 488 14.03 22.51 7.09
CA ALA A 488 14.05 23.50 6.01
C ALA A 488 13.13 23.09 4.84
N LEU A 489 13.12 21.81 4.50
CA LEU A 489 12.25 21.24 3.47
C LEU A 489 10.78 21.33 3.89
N GLN A 490 10.43 20.98 5.13
CA GLN A 490 9.06 21.15 5.62
C GLN A 490 8.60 22.61 5.50
N LYS A 491 9.44 23.57 5.92
CA LYS A 491 9.11 24.99 5.79
C LYS A 491 8.80 25.34 4.34
N ARG A 492 9.63 24.88 3.40
CA ARG A 492 9.40 25.09 1.97
C ARG A 492 8.13 24.41 1.48
N ALA A 493 7.81 23.22 1.97
CA ALA A 493 6.58 22.50 1.63
C ALA A 493 5.34 23.31 2.07
N TYR A 494 5.36 23.93 3.25
CA TYR A 494 4.29 24.84 3.68
C TYR A 494 4.18 26.10 2.81
N GLU A 495 5.26 26.58 2.19
CA GLU A 495 5.22 27.72 1.25
C GLU A 495 4.69 27.32 -0.14
N VAL A 496 5.07 26.12 -0.63
CA VAL A 496 4.71 25.62 -1.96
C VAL A 496 3.31 24.99 -1.99
N VAL A 497 2.93 24.37 -0.87
CA VAL A 497 1.71 23.58 -0.65
C VAL A 497 1.56 22.46 -1.68
N PRO A 498 2.47 21.47 -1.68
CA PRO A 498 2.32 20.32 -2.57
C PRO A 498 1.08 19.50 -2.22
N TYR A 499 0.73 19.43 -0.94
CA TYR A 499 -0.55 18.94 -0.41
C TYR A 499 -0.80 19.60 0.95
N VAL A 500 -2.04 19.58 1.44
CA VAL A 500 -2.36 19.98 2.81
C VAL A 500 -2.52 18.73 3.68
N ASN A 501 -1.74 18.63 4.76
CA ASN A 501 -1.91 17.61 5.78
C ASN A 501 -3.17 17.91 6.61
N TYR A 502 -4.21 17.10 6.50
CA TYR A 502 -5.44 17.28 7.28
C TYR A 502 -5.49 16.48 8.59
N GLY A 503 -4.38 15.84 8.98
CA GLY A 503 -4.22 15.21 10.30
C GLY A 503 -3.61 13.81 10.26
N GLN A 504 -3.46 13.22 11.45
CA GLN A 504 -2.95 11.86 11.64
C GLN A 504 -3.97 10.98 12.38
N TRP A 505 -4.17 9.76 11.91
CA TRP A 505 -5.01 8.78 12.60
C TRP A 505 -4.36 7.39 12.68
N PHE A 506 -4.91 6.56 13.53
CA PHE A 506 -4.46 5.22 13.84
C PHE A 506 -5.60 4.25 13.56
N GLN A 507 -5.50 3.55 12.45
CA GLN A 507 -6.53 2.63 12.00
C GLN A 507 -6.51 1.36 12.87
N PRO A 508 -7.59 1.04 13.62
CA PRO A 508 -7.69 -0.25 14.27
C PRO A 508 -7.83 -1.36 13.22
N THR A 509 -7.48 -2.56 13.63
CA THR A 509 -7.72 -3.83 12.96
C THR A 509 -8.51 -4.72 13.92
N ALA A 510 -9.49 -5.46 13.42
CA ALA A 510 -10.27 -6.41 14.22
C ALA A 510 -10.04 -7.84 13.74
N TYR A 511 -9.85 -8.78 14.64
CA TYR A 511 -9.65 -10.19 14.28
C TYR A 511 -10.11 -11.12 15.40
N ARG A 512 -10.38 -12.38 15.06
CA ARG A 512 -10.77 -13.40 16.03
C ARG A 512 -9.67 -13.57 17.07
N SER A 513 -10.01 -13.55 18.36
CA SER A 513 -9.05 -13.66 19.46
C SER A 513 -8.31 -15.00 19.54
N SER A 514 -8.79 -16.01 18.81
CA SER A 514 -8.04 -17.25 18.56
C SER A 514 -6.77 -17.01 17.74
N LEU A 515 -6.73 -16.01 16.86
CA LEU A 515 -5.53 -15.71 16.08
C LEU A 515 -4.40 -15.20 16.99
N LYS A 516 -3.24 -15.84 16.88
CA LYS A 516 -1.97 -15.44 17.49
C LYS A 516 -0.96 -15.09 16.40
N GLY A 517 0.09 -14.36 16.75
CA GLY A 517 1.17 -14.02 15.82
C GLY A 517 0.89 -12.88 14.84
N VAL A 518 -0.23 -12.15 15.00
CA VAL A 518 -0.50 -10.91 14.24
C VAL A 518 0.58 -9.88 14.57
N LEU A 519 1.38 -9.53 13.56
CA LEU A 519 2.48 -8.57 13.70
C LEU A 519 1.93 -7.15 13.90
N ILE A 520 2.56 -6.39 14.80
CA ILE A 520 2.45 -4.93 14.83
C ILE A 520 3.32 -4.45 13.67
N SER A 521 2.75 -3.82 12.66
CA SER A 521 3.42 -3.34 11.45
C SER A 521 2.57 -2.33 10.67
N PRO A 522 3.18 -1.38 9.92
CA PRO A 522 2.47 -0.49 8.99
C PRO A 522 1.84 -1.19 7.77
N VAL A 523 2.06 -2.50 7.63
CA VAL A 523 1.48 -3.34 6.58
C VAL A 523 0.85 -4.58 7.22
N PRO A 524 -0.36 -4.99 6.82
CA PRO A 524 -0.93 -6.24 7.30
C PRO A 524 -0.18 -7.43 6.69
N PHE A 525 0.45 -8.23 7.55
CA PHE A 525 1.14 -9.45 7.17
C PHE A 525 0.38 -10.68 7.65
N PHE A 526 0.28 -11.69 6.77
CA PHE A 526 -0.50 -12.90 7.02
C PHE A 526 0.34 -14.16 7.26
N TRP A 527 1.67 -14.01 7.29
CA TRP A 527 2.58 -15.02 7.83
C TRP A 527 2.69 -14.89 9.34
N ASN A 528 3.17 -15.95 9.99
CA ASN A 528 3.28 -16.16 11.44
C ASN A 528 1.95 -16.14 12.21
N ILE A 529 0.82 -15.90 11.53
CA ILE A 529 -0.50 -16.02 12.12
C ILE A 529 -0.84 -17.50 12.29
N GLU A 530 -1.29 -17.89 13.48
CA GLU A 530 -1.80 -19.24 13.79
C GLU A 530 -3.13 -19.17 14.57
N LYS A 531 -3.86 -20.28 14.62
CA LYS A 531 -5.17 -20.43 15.30
C LYS A 531 -5.05 -21.22 16.59
#